data_AF-A0A919MKU1-F1
#
_entry.id   AF-A0A919MKU1-F1
#
_cell.length_a   1.000
_cell.length_b   1.000
_cell.length_c   1.000
_cell.angle_alpha   90.00
_cell.angle_beta   90.00
_cell.angle_gamma   90.00
#
_symmetry.space_group_name_H-M   'P 1'
#
loop_
_entity.id
_entity.type
_entity.pdbx_description
1 polymer ?
#
loop_
_entity_poly.entity_id
_entity_poly.type
_entity_poly.pdbx_seq_one_letter_code
_entity_poly.pdbx_strand_id
1 'polypeptide(L)'
;MLSTRRSRVAVGGAAMAAVVAGIGAVTFNASAAEVAAAPAPQAADARAVAPAPQGADARAVSIPFINQLIKPPAGSRPIGAFVVTNGTQNYTCGADGVFPAASTPEAQLVGTGGKIHHFAGPSWQSLRDQSLVTAGKVNDGVAKAGSIPELLLKINSHTGTGILSKADYINRLFTSGGAKPAGSCTPGQVAKVRYGAVYVFWDAPAGS
;
A
#
# COMPACT_ATOMS: atom_id res chain seq x y z
N MET A 1 25.76 -66.14 -27.00
CA MET A 1 25.27 -67.18 -26.07
C MET A 1 24.68 -66.48 -24.85
N LEU A 2 23.40 -66.76 -24.56
CA LEU A 2 22.68 -66.76 -23.26
C LEU A 2 22.86 -65.57 -22.29
N SER A 3 21.87 -65.11 -21.53
CA SER A 3 20.44 -65.36 -21.41
C SER A 3 19.89 -64.35 -20.38
N THR A 4 18.69 -63.84 -20.67
CA THR A 4 17.63 -63.33 -19.80
C THR A 4 17.68 -63.63 -18.29
N ARG A 5 17.13 -62.69 -17.50
CA ARG A 5 16.01 -62.98 -16.57
C ARG A 5 15.18 -61.73 -16.25
N ARG A 6 13.87 -61.85 -16.50
CA ARG A 6 12.78 -60.97 -16.02
C ARG A 6 12.43 -61.36 -14.58
N SER A 7 11.95 -60.40 -13.79
CA SER A 7 11.04 -60.68 -12.66
C SER A 7 9.95 -59.61 -12.56
N ARG A 8 8.70 -60.07 -12.61
CA ARG A 8 7.46 -59.36 -12.23
C ARG A 8 6.92 -60.02 -10.96
N VAL A 9 6.52 -59.26 -9.93
CA VAL A 9 5.49 -59.53 -8.89
C VAL A 9 5.21 -58.16 -8.24
N ALA A 10 4.05 -57.48 -8.24
CA ALA A 10 2.64 -57.74 -7.92
C ALA A 10 2.23 -57.35 -6.47
N VAL A 11 1.39 -56.30 -6.39
CA VAL A 11 0.20 -56.01 -5.55
C VAL A 11 0.25 -56.09 -4.01
N GLY A 12 -0.29 -55.02 -3.38
CA GLY A 12 -0.81 -54.92 -2.00
C GLY A 12 -0.50 -53.52 -1.48
N GLY A 13 -1.43 -52.62 -1.13
CA GLY A 13 -2.63 -52.71 -0.31
C GLY A 13 -2.78 -51.34 0.39
N ALA A 14 -3.98 -50.96 0.77
CA ALA A 14 -4.42 -49.60 1.08
C ALA A 14 -4.00 -49.02 2.46
N ALA A 15 -3.92 -47.69 2.58
CA ALA A 15 -4.18 -46.87 3.79
C ALA A 15 -4.25 -45.38 3.36
N MET A 16 -5.42 -44.72 3.32
CA MET A 16 -6.22 -44.10 4.40
C MET A 16 -5.78 -42.68 4.81
N ALA A 17 -6.80 -41.80 4.78
CA ALA A 17 -6.97 -40.52 5.48
C ALA A 17 -6.26 -39.25 4.95
N ALA A 18 -6.92 -38.57 4.00
CA ALA A 18 -6.79 -37.12 3.81
C ALA A 18 -7.87 -36.40 4.64
N VAL A 19 -7.43 -35.55 5.58
CA VAL A 19 -8.31 -34.64 6.34
C VAL A 19 -8.56 -33.41 5.47
N VAL A 20 -9.79 -33.24 5.00
CA VAL A 20 -10.27 -32.03 4.34
C VAL A 20 -11.06 -31.23 5.37
N ALA A 21 -10.52 -30.09 5.80
CA ALA A 21 -11.25 -29.11 6.59
C ALA A 21 -12.21 -28.32 5.68
N GLY A 22 -13.51 -28.64 5.77
CA GLY A 22 -14.57 -27.89 5.12
C GLY A 22 -14.88 -26.61 5.89
N ILE A 23 -14.77 -25.46 5.23
CA ILE A 23 -15.27 -24.17 5.73
C ILE A 23 -16.79 -24.17 5.51
N GLY A 24 -17.54 -24.26 6.61
CA GLY A 24 -19.00 -24.13 6.61
C GLY A 24 -19.43 -22.70 6.30
N ALA A 25 -20.36 -22.57 5.35
CA ALA A 25 -21.07 -21.34 5.05
C ALA A 25 -21.96 -20.92 6.23
N VAL A 26 -21.90 -19.64 6.62
CA VAL A 26 -22.82 -19.07 7.62
C VAL A 26 -23.93 -18.33 6.87
N THR A 27 -25.15 -18.82 7.00
CA THR A 27 -26.37 -18.16 6.48
C THR A 27 -26.87 -17.13 7.48
N PHE A 28 -27.30 -15.97 6.97
CA PHE A 28 -27.95 -14.93 7.77
C PHE A 28 -29.43 -15.27 7.95
N ASN A 29 -29.88 -15.45 9.19
CA ASN A 29 -31.29 -15.44 9.53
C ASN A 29 -31.64 -14.10 10.18
N ALA A 30 -32.50 -13.33 9.51
CA ALA A 30 -33.22 -12.20 10.07
C ALA A 30 -34.53 -12.69 10.69
N SER A 31 -34.93 -12.12 11.83
CA SER A 31 -36.31 -12.21 12.35
C SER A 31 -36.61 -10.93 13.14
N ALA A 32 -37.82 -10.40 12.93
CA ALA A 32 -38.30 -9.09 13.34
C ALA A 32 -39.34 -9.16 14.47
N ALA A 33 -39.44 -8.05 15.23
CA ALA A 33 -40.58 -7.54 16.02
C ALA A 33 -41.14 -8.40 17.18
N GLU A 34 -41.64 -7.91 18.33
CA GLU A 34 -41.91 -6.62 18.99
C GLU A 34 -42.36 -6.96 20.45
N VAL A 35 -42.30 -6.03 21.42
CA VAL A 35 -43.31 -5.70 22.47
C VAL A 35 -42.70 -4.71 23.49
N ALA A 36 -43.53 -3.76 23.93
CA ALA A 36 -43.28 -2.44 24.49
C ALA A 36 -42.85 -2.31 25.98
N ALA A 37 -42.22 -1.14 26.27
CA ALA A 37 -42.26 -0.20 27.44
C ALA A 37 -42.61 -0.73 28.86
N ALA A 38 -42.06 -0.32 30.02
CA ALA A 38 -41.27 0.81 30.58
C ALA A 38 -40.75 0.34 32.00
N PRO A 39 -40.11 1.12 32.93
CA PRO A 39 -39.76 2.54 32.95
C PRO A 39 -38.27 2.86 33.25
N ALA A 40 -37.95 4.16 33.16
CA ALA A 40 -36.62 4.74 33.36
C ALA A 40 -36.09 4.63 34.80
N PRO A 41 -34.77 4.44 34.99
CA PRO A 41 -34.08 4.89 36.18
C PRO A 41 -33.46 6.28 35.99
N GLN A 42 -33.46 6.99 37.11
CA GLN A 42 -33.13 8.39 37.33
C GLN A 42 -31.70 8.78 36.91
N ALA A 43 -31.54 10.07 36.61
CA ALA A 43 -30.29 10.70 36.25
C ALA A 43 -29.20 10.48 37.31
N ALA A 44 -28.12 9.80 36.93
CA ALA A 44 -26.86 9.87 37.63
C ALA A 44 -26.05 11.03 37.06
N ASP A 45 -25.53 11.87 37.95
CA ASP A 45 -24.65 13.01 37.67
C ASP A 45 -23.61 12.70 36.59
N ALA A 46 -23.75 13.36 35.44
CA ALA A 46 -22.72 13.41 34.41
C ALA A 46 -21.61 14.35 34.87
N ARG A 47 -20.62 13.81 35.61
CA ARG A 47 -19.30 14.44 35.64
C ARG A 47 -18.68 14.24 34.27
N ALA A 48 -18.54 15.34 33.53
CA ALA A 48 -17.77 15.40 32.30
C ALA A 48 -16.37 14.85 32.56
N VAL A 49 -16.07 13.66 32.06
CA VAL A 49 -14.71 13.19 31.93
C VAL A 49 -14.11 14.01 30.79
N ALA A 50 -13.30 15.00 31.15
CA ALA A 50 -12.49 15.72 30.19
C ALA A 50 -11.69 14.71 29.35
N PRO A 51 -11.58 14.88 28.03
CA PRO A 51 -10.75 14.00 27.22
C PRO A 51 -9.32 14.04 27.76
N ALA A 52 -8.76 12.86 28.02
CA ALA A 52 -7.37 12.72 28.44
C ALA A 52 -6.46 13.45 27.43
N PRO A 53 -5.41 14.17 27.88
CA PRO A 53 -4.49 14.84 26.98
C PRO A 53 -3.87 13.78 26.08
N GLN A 54 -4.14 13.89 24.78
CA GLN A 54 -3.47 13.08 23.77
C GLN A 54 -1.97 13.30 23.92
N GLY A 55 -1.24 12.21 24.14
CA GLY A 55 0.18 12.22 24.48
C GLY A 55 0.99 13.13 23.55
N ALA A 56 1.83 13.95 24.18
CA ALA A 56 2.74 14.88 23.55
C ALA A 56 3.90 14.14 22.83
N ASP A 57 3.60 13.33 21.81
CA ASP A 57 4.64 12.69 20.97
C ASP A 57 4.28 12.63 19.48
N ALA A 58 3.08 13.08 19.08
CA ALA A 58 2.81 13.34 17.68
C ALA A 58 3.51 14.64 17.27
N ARG A 59 4.80 14.56 16.92
CA ARG A 59 5.48 15.67 16.22
C ARG A 59 4.65 16.00 14.99
N ALA A 60 3.97 17.15 15.02
CA ALA A 60 3.25 17.66 13.87
C ALA A 60 4.25 17.82 12.73
N VAL A 61 4.12 16.99 11.69
CA VAL A 61 4.91 17.13 10.48
C VAL A 61 4.38 18.38 9.77
N SER A 62 5.07 19.51 9.90
CA SER A 62 4.80 20.67 9.06
C SER A 62 5.24 20.33 7.65
N ILE A 63 4.30 19.97 6.77
CA ILE A 63 4.59 19.70 5.36
C ILE A 63 4.62 21.07 4.64
N PRO A 64 5.76 21.49 4.06
CA PRO A 64 5.82 22.71 3.25
C PRO A 64 4.87 22.64 2.06
N PHE A 65 4.49 23.82 1.57
CA PHE A 65 3.54 24.10 0.49
C PHE A 65 3.41 22.99 -0.58
N ILE A 66 2.28 22.26 -0.56
CA ILE A 66 1.90 21.33 -1.62
C ILE A 66 1.32 22.14 -2.78
N ASN A 67 1.86 21.93 -3.99
CA ASN A 67 1.36 22.56 -5.21
C ASN A 67 -0.14 22.30 -5.39
N GLN A 68 -0.90 23.34 -5.79
CA GLN A 68 -2.34 23.27 -5.97
C GLN A 68 -2.82 22.11 -6.85
N LEU A 69 -2.05 21.74 -7.89
CA LEU A 69 -2.38 20.65 -8.82
C LEU A 69 -2.42 19.27 -8.13
N ILE A 70 -1.66 19.10 -7.06
CA ILE A 70 -1.49 17.81 -6.36
C ILE A 70 -1.93 17.89 -4.90
N LYS A 71 -2.76 18.86 -4.54
CA LYS A 71 -3.35 18.88 -3.20
C LYS A 71 -4.27 17.66 -3.01
N PRO A 72 -4.21 16.98 -1.87
CA PRO A 72 -5.22 15.99 -1.53
C PRO A 72 -6.60 16.69 -1.40
N PRO A 73 -7.71 15.93 -1.41
CA PRO A 73 -9.03 16.50 -1.18
C PRO A 73 -9.08 17.39 0.07
N ALA A 74 -9.96 18.41 0.02
CA ALA A 74 -10.15 19.30 1.16
C ALA A 74 -10.58 18.51 2.40
N GLY A 75 -9.96 18.80 3.55
CA GLY A 75 -10.24 18.11 4.80
C GLY A 75 -9.43 16.84 5.04
N SER A 76 -8.61 16.38 4.07
CA SER A 76 -7.69 15.26 4.29
C SER A 76 -6.71 15.52 5.43
N ARG A 77 -6.49 14.50 6.27
CA ARG A 77 -5.59 14.56 7.44
C ARG A 77 -4.36 13.67 7.20
N PRO A 78 -3.13 14.17 7.47
CA PRO A 78 -1.94 13.35 7.27
C PRO A 78 -1.87 12.28 8.36
N ILE A 79 -1.70 11.01 7.95
CA ILE A 79 -1.57 9.87 8.87
C ILE A 79 -0.14 9.33 8.94
N GLY A 80 0.72 9.73 8.01
CA GLY A 80 2.14 9.39 8.06
C GLY A 80 2.94 10.06 6.96
N ALA A 81 4.20 10.38 7.26
CA ALA A 81 5.17 10.89 6.30
C ALA A 81 6.43 10.01 6.32
N PHE A 82 6.96 9.70 5.13
CA PHE A 82 8.09 8.80 4.94
C PHE A 82 9.05 9.32 3.87
N VAL A 83 10.34 9.24 4.14
CA VAL A 83 11.40 9.68 3.24
C VAL A 83 12.02 8.46 2.58
N VAL A 84 12.27 8.53 1.26
CA VAL A 84 13.04 7.52 0.54
C VAL A 84 14.50 7.58 1.00
N THR A 85 15.01 6.48 1.56
CA THR A 85 16.42 6.35 1.96
C THR A 85 17.25 5.59 0.93
N ASN A 86 16.60 4.72 0.15
CA ASN A 86 17.19 4.00 -0.96
C ASN A 86 16.09 3.77 -2.00
N GLY A 87 16.20 4.33 -3.21
CA GLY A 87 15.17 4.16 -4.24
C GLY A 87 15.70 4.24 -5.66
N THR A 88 15.11 3.44 -6.55
CA THR A 88 15.33 3.49 -8.00
C THR A 88 14.02 3.49 -8.78
N GLN A 89 14.03 4.20 -9.90
CA GLN A 89 13.09 4.01 -11.00
C GLN A 89 13.74 3.09 -12.02
N ASN A 90 13.11 1.95 -12.26
CA ASN A 90 13.64 0.93 -13.16
C ASN A 90 12.94 1.06 -14.50
N TYR A 91 13.72 1.36 -15.54
CA TYR A 91 13.26 1.49 -16.91
C TYR A 91 13.73 0.30 -17.72
N THR A 92 12.80 -0.41 -18.37
CA THR A 92 13.12 -1.48 -19.31
C THR A 92 13.11 -0.91 -20.72
N CYS A 93 14.22 -1.06 -21.43
CA CYS A 93 14.37 -0.59 -22.80
C CYS A 93 13.35 -1.27 -23.72
N GLY A 94 12.64 -0.47 -24.52
CA GLY A 94 11.65 -0.94 -25.49
C GLY A 94 12.30 -1.65 -26.69
N ALA A 95 11.47 -2.31 -27.49
CA ALA A 95 11.91 -2.95 -28.73
C ALA A 95 12.41 -1.94 -29.78
N ASP A 96 11.99 -0.68 -29.64
CA ASP A 96 12.44 0.48 -30.42
C ASP A 96 13.85 0.98 -30.02
N GLY A 97 14.48 0.35 -29.02
CA GLY A 97 15.80 0.74 -28.55
C GLY A 97 15.81 2.03 -27.75
N VAL A 98 14.67 2.42 -27.15
CA VAL A 98 14.56 3.64 -26.31
C VAL A 98 13.92 3.30 -24.96
N PHE A 99 14.32 4.00 -23.89
CA PHE A 99 13.63 3.90 -22.60
C PHE A 99 12.27 4.59 -22.65
N PRO A 100 11.18 3.91 -22.24
CA PRO A 100 9.86 4.51 -22.16
C PRO A 100 9.75 5.50 -20.99
N ALA A 101 8.66 6.28 -20.95
CA ALA A 101 8.37 7.13 -19.80
C ALA A 101 7.93 6.33 -18.56
N ALA A 102 7.33 5.15 -18.77
CA ALA A 102 6.92 4.27 -17.69
C ALA A 102 8.13 3.61 -17.01
N SER A 103 8.09 3.56 -15.68
CA SER A 103 9.08 2.90 -14.83
C SER A 103 8.42 2.08 -13.74
N THR A 104 9.17 1.12 -13.21
CA THR A 104 8.81 0.37 -12.00
C THR A 104 9.61 0.92 -10.82
N PRO A 105 8.96 1.38 -9.74
CA PRO A 105 9.68 1.81 -8.55
C PRO A 105 10.21 0.60 -7.76
N GLU A 106 11.32 0.80 -7.07
CA GLU A 106 11.85 -0.07 -6.02
C GLU A 106 12.50 0.83 -4.97
N ALA A 107 11.97 0.88 -3.75
CA ALA A 107 12.47 1.79 -2.72
C ALA A 107 12.18 1.33 -1.28
N GLN A 108 13.09 1.71 -0.39
CA GLN A 108 12.96 1.64 1.04
C GLN A 108 12.72 3.04 1.60
N LEU A 109 11.65 3.17 2.38
CA LEU A 109 11.19 4.41 2.97
C LEU A 109 11.25 4.29 4.50
N VAL A 110 11.54 5.40 5.17
CA VAL A 110 11.58 5.49 6.64
C VAL A 110 10.76 6.68 7.08
N GLY A 111 9.93 6.50 8.11
CA GLY A 111 9.05 7.57 8.56
C GLY A 111 8.20 7.24 9.78
N THR A 112 7.07 7.95 9.85
CA THR A 112 6.11 7.84 10.96
C THR A 112 5.56 6.41 11.02
N GLY A 113 5.91 5.64 12.05
CA GLY A 113 5.42 4.25 12.20
C GLY A 113 6.34 3.17 11.63
N GLY A 114 7.49 3.49 11.04
CA GLY A 114 8.54 2.51 10.72
C GLY A 114 9.03 2.55 9.28
N LYS A 115 9.35 1.37 8.73
CA LYS A 115 9.88 1.19 7.37
C LYS A 115 8.78 0.75 6.42
N ILE A 116 8.81 1.27 5.20
CA ILE A 116 7.93 0.85 4.10
C ILE A 116 8.78 0.39 2.92
N HIS A 117 8.39 -0.73 2.31
CA HIS A 117 8.88 -1.14 0.99
C HIS A 117 7.90 -0.63 -0.07
N HIS A 118 8.42 0.13 -1.03
CA HIS A 118 7.67 0.64 -2.17
C HIS A 118 8.15 -0.04 -3.46
N PHE A 119 7.25 -0.67 -4.19
CA PHE A 119 7.59 -1.50 -5.35
C PHE A 119 6.50 -1.46 -6.43
N ALA A 120 6.61 -2.31 -7.45
CA ALA A 120 5.67 -2.42 -8.58
C ALA A 120 4.18 -2.37 -8.18
N GLY A 121 3.33 -1.87 -9.08
CA GLY A 121 1.87 -1.78 -8.85
C GLY A 121 1.30 -0.37 -8.67
N PRO A 122 2.13 0.68 -8.60
CA PRO A 122 2.95 0.95 -7.41
C PRO A 122 2.27 0.54 -6.09
N SER A 123 3.03 -0.12 -5.21
CA SER A 123 2.56 -0.62 -3.91
C SER A 123 3.39 -0.06 -2.76
N TRP A 124 2.81 0.06 -1.57
CA TRP A 124 3.52 0.40 -0.33
C TRP A 124 3.15 -0.62 0.73
N GLN A 125 4.15 -1.33 1.26
CA GLN A 125 3.98 -2.31 2.32
C GLN A 125 4.75 -1.90 3.56
N SER A 126 4.04 -1.80 4.68
CA SER A 126 4.64 -1.59 6.00
C SER A 126 5.37 -2.85 6.44
N LEU A 127 6.65 -2.71 6.79
CA LEU A 127 7.45 -3.83 7.29
C LEU A 127 7.13 -4.18 8.75
N ARG A 128 6.40 -3.31 9.46
CA ARG A 128 6.04 -3.51 10.87
C ARG A 128 4.78 -4.35 11.02
N ASP A 129 3.72 -3.97 10.33
CA ASP A 129 2.37 -4.53 10.50
C ASP A 129 1.85 -5.23 9.24
N GLN A 130 2.67 -5.31 8.19
CA GLN A 130 2.36 -5.95 6.90
C GLN A 130 1.16 -5.34 6.17
N SER A 131 0.64 -4.18 6.62
CA SER A 131 -0.37 -3.45 5.86
C SER A 131 0.19 -3.05 4.50
N LEU A 132 -0.63 -3.19 3.47
CA LEU A 132 -0.27 -2.93 2.08
C LEU A 132 -1.35 -2.09 1.41
N VAL A 133 -0.92 -1.13 0.60
CA VAL A 133 -1.81 -0.38 -0.28
C VAL A 133 -1.25 -0.33 -1.70
N THR A 134 -2.15 -0.27 -2.69
CA THR A 134 -1.81 0.07 -4.08
C THR A 134 -2.46 1.40 -4.45
N ALA A 135 -1.90 2.15 -5.40
CA ALA A 135 -2.43 3.46 -5.77
C ALA A 135 -2.27 3.80 -7.25
N GLY A 136 -3.20 4.57 -7.79
CA GLY A 136 -3.15 5.14 -9.14
C GLY A 136 -2.84 6.63 -9.14
N LYS A 137 -2.15 7.12 -10.17
CA LYS A 137 -1.93 8.57 -10.36
C LYS A 137 -3.27 9.26 -10.61
N VAL A 138 -3.56 10.31 -9.83
CA VAL A 138 -4.66 11.24 -10.09
C VAL A 138 -4.15 12.44 -10.88
N ASN A 139 -3.07 13.06 -10.39
CA ASN A 139 -2.47 14.21 -11.04
C ASN A 139 -0.97 14.29 -10.76
N ASP A 140 -0.26 15.06 -11.58
CA ASP A 140 1.14 15.40 -11.41
C ASP A 140 1.36 16.91 -11.20
N GLY A 141 2.40 17.22 -10.43
CA GLY A 141 2.85 18.58 -10.20
C GLY A 141 3.63 19.11 -11.39
N VAL A 142 4.18 20.32 -11.22
CA VAL A 142 5.01 20.95 -12.25
C VAL A 142 6.26 20.09 -12.51
N ALA A 143 6.53 19.82 -13.79
CA ALA A 143 7.67 19.03 -14.19
C ALA A 143 9.00 19.68 -13.75
N LYS A 144 9.91 18.85 -13.24
CA LYS A 144 11.26 19.26 -12.83
C LYS A 144 12.28 18.48 -13.66
N ALA A 145 13.15 19.21 -14.36
CA ALA A 145 14.18 18.61 -15.19
C ALA A 145 15.03 17.61 -14.38
N GLY A 146 15.27 16.43 -14.95
CA GLY A 146 16.05 15.37 -14.32
C GLY A 146 15.37 14.65 -13.15
N SER A 147 14.10 14.95 -12.85
CA SER A 147 13.38 14.29 -11.76
C SER A 147 12.05 13.68 -12.18
N ILE A 148 11.65 12.59 -11.53
CA ILE A 148 10.27 12.10 -11.60
C ILE A 148 9.29 13.15 -11.06
N PRO A 149 8.04 13.17 -11.58
CA PRO A 149 7.06 14.16 -11.15
C PRO A 149 6.67 13.97 -9.69
N GLU A 150 6.41 15.07 -9.01
CA GLU A 150 5.59 15.05 -7.80
C GLU A 150 4.16 14.65 -8.17
N LEU A 151 3.48 13.90 -7.31
CA LEU A 151 2.19 13.30 -7.62
C LEU A 151 1.16 13.50 -6.51
N LEU A 152 -0.11 13.53 -6.91
CA LEU A 152 -1.23 13.05 -6.11
C LEU A 152 -1.64 11.68 -6.63
N LEU A 153 -1.78 10.72 -5.73
CA LEU A 153 -2.27 9.37 -6.01
C LEU A 153 -3.48 9.06 -5.15
N LYS A 154 -4.40 8.24 -5.68
CA LYS A 154 -5.56 7.69 -4.97
C LYS A 154 -5.35 6.21 -4.71
N ILE A 155 -5.65 5.75 -3.50
CA ILE A 155 -5.56 4.33 -3.15
C ILE A 155 -6.60 3.54 -3.94
N ASN A 156 -6.16 2.42 -4.51
CA ASN A 156 -7.01 1.49 -5.25
C ASN A 156 -7.41 0.29 -4.39
N SER A 157 -6.54 -0.15 -3.47
CA SER A 157 -6.79 -1.29 -2.60
C SER A 157 -6.01 -1.20 -1.30
N HIS A 158 -6.55 -1.86 -0.28
CA HIS A 158 -5.92 -2.05 1.03
C HIS A 158 -5.82 -3.53 1.36
N THR A 159 -4.83 -3.89 2.14
CA THR A 159 -4.68 -5.21 2.76
C THR A 159 -4.10 -5.04 4.16
N GLY A 160 -4.59 -5.83 5.13
CA GLY A 160 -4.21 -5.71 6.53
C GLY A 160 -4.92 -4.57 7.28
N THR A 161 -4.63 -4.43 8.57
CA THR A 161 -5.32 -3.50 9.49
C THR A 161 -4.38 -2.47 10.12
N GLY A 162 -3.19 -2.32 9.53
CA GLY A 162 -2.12 -1.46 10.01
C GLY A 162 -2.27 0.01 9.61
N ILE A 163 -1.20 0.79 9.80
CA ILE A 163 -1.24 2.24 9.56
C ILE A 163 -1.67 2.60 8.12
N LEU A 164 -1.28 1.80 7.13
CA LEU A 164 -1.60 2.07 5.72
C LEU A 164 -3.07 1.76 5.38
N SER A 165 -3.79 0.98 6.20
CA SER A 165 -5.19 0.64 5.94
C SER A 165 -6.14 1.85 6.08
N LYS A 166 -5.65 2.99 6.57
CA LYS A 166 -6.40 4.24 6.74
C LYS A 166 -6.10 5.28 5.65
N ALA A 167 -5.23 4.97 4.70
CA ALA A 167 -4.85 5.91 3.65
C ALA A 167 -5.87 5.89 2.51
N ASP A 168 -6.32 7.05 2.05
CA ASP A 168 -7.14 7.20 0.84
C ASP A 168 -6.36 7.85 -0.31
N TYR A 169 -5.40 8.70 0.03
CA TYR A 169 -4.53 9.39 -0.92
C TYR A 169 -3.07 9.33 -0.48
N ILE A 170 -2.19 9.44 -1.47
CA ILE A 170 -0.75 9.56 -1.26
C ILE A 170 -0.26 10.76 -2.06
N ASN A 171 0.55 11.61 -1.43
CA ASN A 171 1.40 12.51 -2.17
C ASN A 171 2.81 11.97 -2.30
N ARG A 172 3.40 12.13 -3.49
CA ARG A 172 4.86 12.04 -3.71
C ARG A 172 5.38 13.46 -3.88
N LEU A 173 6.20 13.94 -2.95
CA LEU A 173 6.67 15.32 -2.87
C LEU A 173 8.20 15.37 -2.85
N PHE A 174 8.74 16.56 -3.11
CA PHE A 174 10.16 16.89 -2.99
C PHE A 174 11.04 15.92 -3.79
N THR A 175 10.63 15.62 -5.03
CA THR A 175 11.33 14.64 -5.86
C THR A 175 12.71 15.13 -6.30
N SER A 176 13.65 14.18 -6.36
CA SER A 176 14.98 14.36 -6.94
C SER A 176 15.37 13.12 -7.74
N GLY A 177 15.99 13.29 -8.90
CA GLY A 177 16.42 12.18 -9.75
C GLY A 177 15.27 11.29 -10.26
N GLY A 178 15.64 10.14 -10.80
CA GLY A 178 14.71 9.11 -11.25
C GLY A 178 14.14 9.32 -12.66
N ALA A 179 14.49 10.39 -13.37
CA ALA A 179 14.05 10.58 -14.75
C ALA A 179 14.61 9.48 -15.68
N LYS A 180 13.85 9.14 -16.74
CA LYS A 180 14.29 8.15 -17.72
C LYS A 180 15.64 8.57 -18.35
N PRO A 181 16.57 7.63 -18.61
CA PRO A 181 17.77 7.95 -19.36
C PRO A 181 17.40 8.43 -20.77
N ALA A 182 18.16 9.38 -21.28
CA ALA A 182 18.09 9.80 -22.68
C ALA A 182 18.97 8.91 -23.56
N GLY A 183 18.72 8.95 -24.87
CA GLY A 183 19.49 8.19 -25.86
C GLY A 183 18.95 6.79 -26.13
N SER A 184 19.71 6.04 -26.94
CA SER A 184 19.40 4.66 -27.30
C SER A 184 19.84 3.68 -26.22
N CYS A 185 19.22 2.50 -26.22
CA CYS A 185 19.53 1.38 -25.34
C CYS A 185 19.32 0.05 -26.08
N THR A 186 19.86 -1.03 -25.50
CA THR A 186 19.62 -2.38 -26.03
C THR A 186 18.25 -2.87 -25.56
N PRO A 187 17.36 -3.37 -26.44
CA PRO A 187 16.06 -3.91 -26.04
C PRO A 187 16.17 -4.90 -24.88
N GLY A 188 15.32 -4.74 -23.87
CA GLY A 188 15.35 -5.56 -22.64
C GLY A 188 16.39 -5.13 -21.58
N GLN A 189 17.32 -4.22 -21.91
CA GLN A 189 18.23 -3.63 -20.91
C GLN A 189 17.41 -2.89 -19.84
N VAL A 190 17.78 -3.10 -18.57
CA VAL A 190 17.17 -2.38 -17.43
C VAL A 190 18.11 -1.32 -16.91
N ALA A 191 17.67 -0.06 -16.92
CA ALA A 191 18.35 1.04 -16.25
C ALA A 191 17.71 1.32 -14.89
N LYS A 192 18.51 1.28 -13.81
CA LYS A 192 18.07 1.62 -12.45
C LYS A 192 18.52 3.05 -12.11
N VAL A 193 17.60 4.00 -12.22
CA VAL A 193 17.91 5.43 -11.98
C VAL A 193 17.55 5.81 -10.54
N ARG A 194 18.52 6.29 -9.77
CA ARG A 194 18.33 6.69 -8.37
C ARG A 194 17.34 7.84 -8.25
N TYR A 195 16.48 7.79 -7.24
CA TYR A 195 15.58 8.88 -6.90
C TYR A 195 15.40 9.07 -5.38
N GLY A 196 15.03 10.28 -4.99
CA GLY A 196 14.56 10.64 -3.66
C GLY A 196 13.16 11.23 -3.72
N ALA A 197 12.40 11.10 -2.64
CA ALA A 197 11.07 11.69 -2.46
C ALA A 197 10.66 11.65 -0.97
N VAL A 198 9.63 12.43 -0.65
CA VAL A 198 8.83 12.31 0.56
C VAL A 198 7.45 11.82 0.17
N TYR A 199 6.98 10.76 0.82
CA TYR A 199 5.62 10.26 0.68
C TYR A 199 4.79 10.66 1.89
N VAL A 200 3.63 11.27 1.64
CA VAL A 200 2.65 11.60 2.68
C VAL A 200 1.37 10.82 2.41
N PHE A 201 0.90 10.09 3.41
CA PHE A 201 -0.34 9.33 3.37
C PHE A 201 -1.43 10.13 4.06
N TRP A 202 -2.61 10.15 3.44
CA TRP A 202 -3.74 10.96 3.87
C TRP A 202 -4.97 10.10 4.10
N ASP A 203 -5.65 10.34 5.21
CA ASP A 203 -7.02 9.88 5.48
C ASP A 203 -7.97 10.99 5.03
N ALA A 204 -8.87 10.69 4.09
CA ALA A 204 -9.79 11.64 3.51
C ALA A 204 -11.16 11.59 4.21
N PRO A 205 -11.87 12.73 4.32
CA PRO A 205 -13.21 12.72 4.89
C PRO A 205 -14.13 11.79 4.09
N ALA A 206 -15.00 11.05 4.79
CA ALA A 206 -15.94 10.13 4.16
C ALA A 206 -16.78 10.84 3.06
N GLY A 207 -16.81 10.25 1.86
CA GLY A 207 -17.57 10.77 0.71
C GLY A 207 -16.79 11.64 -0.28
N SER A 208 -15.45 11.67 -0.22
CA SER A 208 -14.56 12.42 -1.14
C SER A 208 -14.08 11.65 -2.38
#